data_AF-A0A084VG91-F1
#
_entry.id   AF-A0A084VG91-F1
#
_cell.length_a   1.000
_cell.length_b   1.000
_cell.length_c   1.000
_cell.angle_alpha   90.00
_cell.angle_beta   90.00
_cell.angle_gamma   90.00
#
_symmetry.space_group_name_H-M   'P 1'
#
loop_
_entity.id
_entity.type
_entity.pdbx_description
1 polymer ?
#
loop_
_entity_poly.entity_id
_entity_poly.type
_entity_poly.pdbx_seq_one_letter_code
_entity_poly.pdbx_strand_id
1 'polypeptide(L)'
;MNGVDELTLGSLYTLHLLAQDFMKLSKPLFMASGKRDAGPSLSYNRTAALMDFETKINWNKVLQADPLKCALSLICQLAAGAESQNEQATIIYEFVAFSVENSKTVPKPLKESFENGLKYNDDLTKAKDNYRKCYRRYPLCPYSARTMLRIMSLFGSER
;
A
#
# COMPACT_ATOMS: atom_id res chain seq x y z
N MET A 1 15.92 -24.65 1.88
CA MET A 1 14.67 -23.88 1.83
C MET A 1 15.01 -22.45 1.42
N ASN A 2 15.54 -22.24 0.19
CA ASN A 2 16.25 -20.99 -0.16
C ASN A 2 15.64 -20.22 -1.35
N GLY A 3 14.41 -20.55 -1.77
CA GLY A 3 13.78 -19.91 -2.94
C GLY A 3 12.50 -19.14 -2.65
N VAL A 4 11.96 -19.24 -1.42
CA VAL A 4 10.66 -18.64 -1.05
C VAL A 4 10.84 -17.21 -0.55
N ASP A 5 11.98 -16.90 0.09
CA ASP A 5 12.23 -15.58 0.65
C ASP A 5 12.42 -14.51 -0.44
N GLU A 6 13.12 -14.82 -1.53
CA GLU A 6 13.40 -13.85 -2.60
C GLU A 6 12.16 -13.40 -3.40
N LEU A 7 11.26 -14.34 -3.70
CA LEU A 7 10.07 -14.04 -4.51
C LEU A 7 9.10 -13.14 -3.75
N THR A 8 8.76 -13.53 -2.51
CA THR A 8 7.80 -12.81 -1.68
C THR A 8 8.22 -11.37 -1.34
N LEU A 9 9.51 -11.08 -1.37
CA LEU A 9 10.07 -9.74 -1.15
C LEU A 9 9.84 -8.82 -2.36
N GLY A 10 9.82 -9.36 -3.58
CA GLY A 10 9.72 -8.58 -4.81
C GLY A 10 8.42 -7.78 -4.91
N SER A 11 7.30 -8.36 -4.53
CA SER A 11 6.00 -7.66 -4.54
C SER A 11 5.89 -6.60 -3.45
N LEU A 12 6.38 -6.91 -2.24
CA LEU A 12 6.41 -5.97 -1.11
C LEU A 12 7.29 -4.77 -1.44
N TYR A 13 8.48 -5.02 -1.99
CA TYR A 13 9.38 -3.97 -2.42
C TYR A 13 8.79 -3.12 -3.56
N THR A 14 8.17 -3.77 -4.56
CA THR A 14 7.50 -3.03 -5.64
C THR A 14 6.35 -2.17 -5.11
N LEU A 15 5.53 -2.72 -4.21
CA LEU A 15 4.46 -1.97 -3.55
C LEU A 15 5.01 -0.77 -2.77
N HIS A 16 6.13 -0.95 -2.08
CA HIS A 16 6.80 0.12 -1.36
C HIS A 16 7.27 1.25 -2.30
N LEU A 17 7.94 0.90 -3.40
CA LEU A 17 8.41 1.87 -4.40
C LEU A 17 7.24 2.63 -5.04
N LEU A 18 6.19 1.91 -5.43
CA LEU A 18 4.98 2.52 -6.00
C LEU A 18 4.34 3.50 -5.02
N ALA A 19 4.26 3.15 -3.74
CA ALA A 19 3.72 4.03 -2.71
C ALA A 19 4.61 5.26 -2.47
N GLN A 20 5.94 5.12 -2.53
CA GLN A 20 6.85 6.26 -2.45
C GLN A 20 6.69 7.21 -3.65
N ASP A 21 6.57 6.67 -4.86
CA ASP A 21 6.37 7.48 -6.07
C ASP A 21 4.99 8.14 -6.08
N PHE A 22 3.95 7.44 -5.63
CA PHE A 22 2.64 8.03 -5.35
C PHE A 22 2.76 9.22 -4.40
N MET A 23 3.52 9.10 -3.31
CA MET A 23 3.71 10.21 -2.36
C MET A 23 4.46 11.40 -2.94
N LYS A 24 5.45 11.16 -3.81
CA LYS A 24 6.14 12.25 -4.51
C LYS A 24 5.18 13.02 -5.43
N LEU A 25 4.21 12.32 -6.02
CA LEU A 25 3.19 12.90 -6.89
C LEU A 25 2.03 13.52 -6.11
N SER A 26 1.70 12.99 -4.93
CA SER A 26 0.56 13.42 -4.11
C SER A 26 0.88 14.64 -3.24
N LYS A 27 2.13 14.81 -2.78
CA LYS A 27 2.56 15.95 -1.98
C LYS A 27 2.49 17.27 -2.77
N PRO A 28 1.84 18.34 -2.28
CA PRO A 28 2.40 19.68 -2.47
C PRO A 28 3.69 19.74 -1.67
N LEU A 29 4.68 20.54 -2.06
CA LEU A 29 5.76 20.92 -1.14
C LEU A 29 5.11 21.53 0.12
N PHE A 30 4.89 20.73 1.16
CA PHE A 30 4.48 21.20 2.50
C PHE A 30 5.59 22.03 3.18
N MET A 31 6.68 22.35 2.45
CA MET A 31 7.66 23.38 2.75
C MET A 31 7.64 24.56 1.76
N ALA A 32 6.52 24.84 1.11
CA ALA A 32 6.29 26.12 0.44
C ALA A 32 5.33 26.98 1.28
N SER A 33 5.66 27.16 2.56
CA SER A 33 5.10 28.26 3.36
C SER A 33 5.71 29.57 2.86
N GLY A 34 5.26 30.00 1.69
CA GLY A 34 5.76 31.16 0.98
C GLY A 34 4.78 31.51 -0.12
N LYS A 35 3.65 32.12 0.30
CA LYS A 35 2.69 32.90 -0.51
C LYS A 35 2.86 32.74 -2.02
N ARG A 36 2.13 31.83 -2.65
CA ARG A 36 1.77 31.96 -4.07
C ARG A 36 0.35 31.47 -4.28
N ASP A 37 -0.45 32.35 -4.85
CA ASP A 37 -1.80 32.11 -5.31
C ASP A 37 -1.79 30.98 -6.36
N ALA A 38 -2.02 29.75 -5.92
CA ALA A 38 -2.17 28.61 -6.81
C ALA A 38 -3.66 28.41 -7.08
N GLY A 39 -4.11 28.88 -8.24
CA GLY A 39 -5.48 28.71 -8.72
C GLY A 39 -5.88 27.24 -8.99
N PRO A 40 -7.16 27.01 -9.37
CA PRO A 40 -7.74 25.68 -9.58
C PRO A 40 -7.05 24.80 -10.65
N SER A 41 -6.11 25.33 -11.43
CA SER A 41 -5.36 24.62 -12.47
C SER A 41 -4.29 23.66 -11.93
N LEU A 42 -3.76 23.90 -10.71
CA LEU A 42 -2.72 23.04 -10.13
C LEU A 42 -3.29 21.72 -9.58
N SER A 43 -4.55 21.73 -9.10
CA SER A 43 -5.21 20.52 -8.58
C SER A 43 -5.68 19.59 -9.70
N TYR A 44 -6.21 20.14 -10.80
CA TYR A 44 -6.66 19.37 -11.97
C TYR A 44 -5.51 18.57 -12.61
N ASN A 45 -4.33 19.19 -12.73
CA ASN A 45 -3.14 18.53 -13.27
C ASN A 45 -2.62 17.40 -12.35
N ARG A 46 -2.84 17.51 -11.03
CA ARG A 46 -2.39 16.50 -10.05
C ARG A 46 -3.24 15.22 -10.10
N THR A 47 -4.57 15.32 -10.10
CA THR A 47 -5.41 14.13 -10.22
C THR A 47 -5.15 13.42 -11.55
N ALA A 48 -4.97 14.17 -12.63
CA ALA A 48 -4.57 13.60 -13.91
C ALA A 48 -3.20 12.90 -13.85
N ALA A 49 -2.20 13.47 -13.18
CA ALA A 49 -0.88 12.86 -13.01
C ALA A 49 -0.92 11.58 -12.14
N LEU A 50 -1.73 11.57 -11.08
CA LEU A 50 -1.91 10.38 -10.24
C LEU A 50 -2.65 9.27 -11.00
N MET A 51 -3.65 9.63 -11.79
CA MET A 51 -4.36 8.69 -12.66
C MET A 51 -3.44 8.14 -13.76
N ASP A 52 -2.66 8.99 -14.43
CA ASP A 52 -1.67 8.57 -15.43
C ASP A 52 -0.61 7.64 -14.81
N PHE A 53 -0.07 7.98 -13.64
CA PHE A 53 0.82 7.10 -12.89
C PHE A 53 0.20 5.73 -12.62
N GLU A 54 -1.05 5.71 -12.12
CA GLU A 54 -1.75 4.47 -11.80
C GLU A 54 -1.95 3.60 -13.04
N THR A 55 -2.33 4.19 -14.18
CA THR A 55 -2.57 3.42 -15.41
C THR A 55 -1.34 2.69 -15.94
N LYS A 56 -0.14 3.10 -15.52
CA LYS A 56 1.13 2.49 -15.90
C LYS A 56 1.49 1.27 -15.02
N ILE A 57 0.75 1.04 -13.94
CA ILE A 57 1.03 -0.04 -12.99
C ILE A 57 0.49 -1.37 -13.53
N ASN A 58 1.39 -2.34 -13.73
CA ASN A 58 0.99 -3.71 -14.02
C ASN A 58 0.81 -4.50 -12.71
N TRP A 59 -0.33 -4.31 -12.07
CA TRP A 59 -0.67 -4.97 -10.81
C TRP A 59 -0.59 -6.50 -10.86
N ASN A 60 -0.96 -7.12 -11.99
CA ASN A 60 -0.86 -8.57 -12.14
C ASN A 60 0.59 -9.03 -12.02
N LYS A 61 1.54 -8.31 -12.64
CA LYS A 61 2.97 -8.60 -12.51
C LYS A 61 3.47 -8.39 -11.08
N VAL A 62 3.02 -7.33 -10.40
CA VAL A 62 3.34 -7.08 -8.99
C VAL A 62 2.90 -8.25 -8.11
N LEU A 63 1.67 -8.72 -8.27
CA LEU A 63 1.11 -9.80 -7.46
C LEU A 63 1.65 -11.19 -7.85
N GLN A 64 2.03 -11.40 -9.11
CA GLN A 64 2.66 -12.66 -9.56
C GLN A 64 4.03 -12.90 -8.92
N ALA A 65 4.74 -11.83 -8.54
CA ALA A 65 5.96 -11.95 -7.76
C ALA A 65 5.70 -12.49 -6.34
N ASP A 66 4.45 -12.59 -5.89
CA ASP A 66 4.07 -12.92 -4.51
C ASP A 66 3.33 -14.26 -4.37
N PRO A 67 4.01 -15.41 -4.46
CA PRO A 67 3.34 -16.71 -4.35
C PRO A 67 2.70 -16.92 -2.96
N LEU A 68 3.24 -16.30 -1.90
CA LEU A 68 2.70 -16.41 -0.54
C LEU A 68 1.59 -15.40 -0.24
N LYS A 69 1.32 -14.46 -1.17
CA LYS A 69 0.30 -13.41 -1.03
C LYS A 69 0.56 -12.47 0.16
N CYS A 70 1.82 -12.22 0.50
CA CYS A 70 2.17 -11.31 1.58
C CYS A 70 1.83 -9.84 1.29
N ALA A 71 1.90 -9.37 0.05
CA ALA A 71 1.42 -8.04 -0.33
C ALA A 71 -0.10 -7.91 -0.09
N LEU A 72 -0.88 -8.93 -0.46
CA LEU A 72 -2.32 -8.96 -0.16
C LEU A 72 -2.59 -9.01 1.35
N SER A 73 -1.80 -9.79 2.09
CA SER A 73 -1.85 -9.86 3.55
C SER A 73 -1.52 -8.51 4.19
N LEU A 74 -0.48 -7.82 3.73
CA LEU A 74 -0.10 -6.49 4.18
C LEU A 74 -1.23 -5.50 3.95
N ILE A 75 -1.77 -5.44 2.72
CA ILE A 75 -2.88 -4.56 2.36
C ILE A 75 -4.08 -4.75 3.28
N CYS A 76 -4.47 -6.00 3.54
CA CYS A 76 -5.55 -6.31 4.48
C CYS A 76 -5.21 -5.84 5.90
N GLN A 77 -4.00 -6.13 6.40
CA GLN A 77 -3.59 -5.76 7.76
C GLN A 77 -3.58 -4.24 7.96
N LEU A 78 -3.06 -3.49 7.00
CA LEU A 78 -3.02 -2.01 7.05
C LEU A 78 -4.44 -1.43 7.04
N ALA A 79 -5.30 -1.90 6.14
CA ALA A 79 -6.70 -1.46 6.10
C ALA A 79 -7.50 -1.85 7.35
N ALA A 80 -7.09 -2.93 8.04
CA ALA A 80 -7.60 -3.34 9.35
C ALA A 80 -7.01 -2.56 10.54
N GLY A 81 -6.21 -1.50 10.28
CA GLY A 81 -5.65 -0.61 11.30
C GLY A 81 -4.30 -1.01 11.86
N ALA A 82 -3.62 -2.02 11.30
CA ALA A 82 -2.27 -2.36 11.73
C ALA A 82 -1.28 -1.23 11.40
N GLU A 83 -0.37 -0.94 12.33
CA GLU A 83 0.74 0.01 12.12
C GLU A 83 0.28 1.42 11.73
N SER A 84 -0.88 1.88 12.21
CA SER A 84 -1.45 3.21 11.90
C SER A 84 -0.60 4.42 12.31
N GLN A 85 0.42 4.22 13.16
CA GLN A 85 1.38 5.26 13.56
C GLN A 85 2.67 5.21 12.74
N ASN A 86 2.82 4.25 11.83
CA ASN A 86 4.00 4.10 10.98
C ASN A 86 3.81 4.89 9.68
N GLU A 87 4.71 5.84 9.38
CA GLU A 87 4.60 6.69 8.19
C GLU A 87 4.57 5.88 6.89
N GLN A 88 5.45 4.89 6.74
CA GLN A 88 5.52 4.03 5.55
C GLN A 88 4.22 3.22 5.39
N ALA A 89 3.63 2.77 6.49
CA ALA A 89 2.35 2.07 6.48
C ALA A 89 1.21 2.97 5.99
N THR A 90 1.13 4.21 6.49
CA THR A 90 0.15 5.21 6.06
C THR A 90 0.27 5.51 4.58
N ILE A 91 1.51 5.68 4.08
CA ILE A 91 1.79 5.92 2.66
C ILE A 91 1.29 4.78 1.78
N ILE A 92 1.58 3.52 2.17
CA ILE A 92 1.11 2.35 1.42
C ILE A 92 -0.42 2.26 1.46
N TYR A 93 -1.03 2.52 2.62
CA TYR A 93 -2.48 2.53 2.77
C TYR A 93 -3.15 3.56 1.85
N GLU A 94 -2.68 4.81 1.88
CA GLU A 94 -3.24 5.90 1.06
C GLU A 94 -3.11 5.62 -0.45
N PHE A 95 -1.96 5.11 -0.88
CA PHE A 95 -1.74 4.69 -2.26
C PHE A 95 -2.74 3.61 -2.67
N VAL A 96 -2.89 2.56 -1.87
CA VAL A 96 -3.80 1.44 -2.18
C VAL A 96 -5.26 1.90 -2.16
N ALA A 97 -5.65 2.74 -1.20
CA ALA A 97 -6.99 3.32 -1.14
C ALA A 97 -7.31 4.11 -2.42
N PHE A 98 -6.41 5.00 -2.82
CA PHE A 98 -6.53 5.76 -4.06
C PHE A 98 -6.66 4.85 -5.28
N SER A 99 -5.79 3.85 -5.42
CA SER A 99 -5.84 2.91 -6.54
C SER A 99 -7.15 2.11 -6.57
N VAL A 100 -7.62 1.59 -5.44
CA VAL A 100 -8.88 0.82 -5.38
C VAL A 100 -10.09 1.66 -5.75
N GLU A 101 -10.11 2.94 -5.38
CA GLU A 101 -11.22 3.85 -5.67
C GLU A 101 -11.23 4.36 -7.12
N ASN A 102 -10.05 4.62 -7.69
CA ASN A 102 -9.94 5.38 -8.93
C ASN A 102 -9.49 4.53 -10.14
N SER A 103 -8.87 3.38 -9.90
CA SER A 103 -8.36 2.53 -10.97
C SER A 103 -9.34 1.45 -11.42
N LYS A 104 -9.33 1.18 -12.72
CA LYS A 104 -10.00 0.02 -13.34
C LYS A 104 -9.07 -1.18 -13.51
N THR A 105 -7.76 -1.00 -13.36
CA THR A 105 -6.74 -2.04 -13.62
C THR A 105 -6.38 -2.83 -12.36
N VAL A 106 -6.79 -2.35 -11.19
CA VAL A 106 -6.61 -3.04 -9.90
C VAL A 106 -7.27 -4.42 -9.94
N PRO A 107 -6.51 -5.51 -9.73
CA PRO A 107 -7.05 -6.87 -9.74
C PRO A 107 -8.00 -7.10 -8.57
N LYS A 108 -9.04 -7.91 -8.84
CA LYS A 108 -10.04 -8.31 -7.83
C LYS A 108 -9.42 -8.80 -6.50
N PRO A 109 -8.36 -9.65 -6.48
CA PRO A 109 -7.75 -10.08 -5.21
C PRO A 109 -7.20 -8.92 -4.37
N LEU A 110 -6.63 -7.88 -4.99
CA LEU A 110 -6.12 -6.71 -4.28
C LEU A 110 -7.25 -5.90 -3.66
N LYS A 111 -8.26 -5.58 -4.47
CA LYS A 111 -9.47 -4.87 -4.03
C LYS A 111 -10.16 -5.59 -2.87
N GLU A 112 -10.38 -6.90 -2.99
CA GLU A 112 -10.98 -7.71 -1.92
C GLU A 112 -10.13 -7.71 -0.66
N SER A 113 -8.79 -7.74 -0.78
CA SER A 113 -7.89 -7.72 0.38
C SER A 113 -8.06 -6.42 1.17
N PHE A 114 -8.10 -5.29 0.46
CA PHE A 114 -8.29 -3.97 1.05
C PHE A 114 -9.67 -3.84 1.71
N GLU A 115 -10.74 -4.20 0.99
CA GLU A 115 -12.12 -4.14 1.50
C GLU A 115 -12.36 -5.05 2.71
N ASN A 116 -11.74 -6.23 2.75
CA ASN A 116 -11.81 -7.10 3.93
C ASN A 116 -11.12 -6.46 5.15
N GLY A 117 -9.98 -5.80 4.95
CA GLY A 117 -9.30 -5.06 6.00
C GLY A 117 -10.20 -3.96 6.58
N LEU A 118 -10.82 -3.15 5.71
CA LEU A 118 -11.77 -2.11 6.14
C LEU A 118 -12.92 -2.70 6.99
N LYS A 119 -13.55 -3.79 6.52
CA LYS A 119 -14.62 -4.48 7.26
C LYS A 119 -14.15 -4.99 8.63
N TYR A 120 -12.88 -5.38 8.76
CA TYR A 120 -12.33 -5.81 10.05
C TYR A 120 -12.09 -4.62 10.97
N ASN A 121 -11.80 -3.44 10.44
CA ASN A 121 -11.58 -2.22 11.21
C ASN A 121 -12.89 -1.65 11.81
N ASP A 122 -14.04 -1.89 11.17
CA ASP A 122 -15.36 -1.37 11.59
C ASP A 122 -15.81 -1.86 12.99
N ASP A 123 -15.21 -2.93 13.53
CA ASP A 123 -15.47 -3.42 14.89
C ASP A 123 -14.64 -2.64 15.93
N LEU A 124 -15.13 -1.44 16.28
CA LEU A 124 -14.51 -0.48 17.20
C LEU A 124 -14.21 -1.04 18.60
N THR A 125 -14.85 -2.15 19.00
CA THR A 125 -14.66 -2.74 20.33
C THR A 125 -13.36 -3.55 20.45
N LYS A 126 -12.74 -3.94 19.33
CA LYS A 126 -11.55 -4.81 19.28
C LYS A 126 -10.50 -4.38 18.23
N ALA A 127 -10.54 -3.12 17.81
CA ALA A 127 -9.71 -2.56 16.72
C ALA A 127 -8.22 -2.98 16.78
N LYS A 128 -7.63 -3.07 17.98
CA LYS A 128 -6.20 -3.39 18.15
C LYS A 128 -5.77 -4.80 17.72
N ASP A 129 -6.67 -5.76 17.55
CA ASP A 129 -6.33 -7.12 17.12
C ASP A 129 -7.08 -7.57 15.86
N ASN A 130 -7.90 -6.70 15.26
CA ASN A 130 -8.73 -7.05 14.11
C ASN A 130 -7.91 -7.41 12.86
N TYR A 131 -6.72 -6.81 12.69
CA TYR A 131 -5.80 -7.17 11.62
C TYR A 131 -5.38 -8.64 11.64
N ARG A 132 -5.47 -9.33 12.79
CA ARG A 132 -5.15 -10.77 12.88
C ARG A 132 -6.12 -11.63 12.07
N LYS A 133 -7.33 -11.13 11.76
CA LYS A 133 -8.29 -11.80 10.87
C LYS A 133 -7.71 -11.97 9.46
N CYS A 134 -6.81 -11.08 9.03
CA CYS A 134 -6.10 -11.19 7.76
C CYS A 134 -5.19 -12.44 7.69
N TYR A 135 -4.60 -12.89 8.81
CA TYR A 135 -3.78 -14.11 8.81
C TYR A 135 -4.57 -15.36 8.42
N ARG A 136 -5.86 -15.41 8.78
CA ARG A 136 -6.73 -16.52 8.37
C ARG A 136 -7.03 -16.50 6.87
N ARG A 137 -7.06 -15.31 6.26
CA ARG A 137 -7.33 -15.13 4.82
C ARG A 137 -6.09 -15.43 3.96
N TYR A 138 -4.90 -15.14 4.49
CA TYR A 138 -3.61 -15.34 3.82
C TYR A 138 -2.68 -16.24 4.67
N PRO A 139 -3.04 -17.53 4.86
CA PRO A 139 -2.35 -18.41 5.80
C PRO A 139 -0.91 -18.76 5.40
N LEU A 140 -0.55 -18.54 4.12
CA LEU A 140 0.79 -18.82 3.62
C LEU A 140 1.78 -17.68 3.89
N CYS A 141 1.30 -16.47 4.22
CA CYS A 141 2.17 -15.38 4.58
C CYS A 141 2.45 -15.40 6.10
N PRO A 142 3.68 -15.69 6.55
CA PRO A 142 3.99 -15.83 7.97
C PRO A 142 4.23 -14.47 8.65
N TYR A 143 4.20 -13.36 7.89
CA TYR A 143 4.68 -12.07 8.35
C TYR A 143 3.55 -11.14 8.81
N SER A 144 3.79 -10.46 9.93
CA SER A 144 2.99 -9.30 10.35
C SER A 144 3.28 -8.08 9.47
N ALA A 145 2.36 -7.11 9.44
CA ALA A 145 2.58 -5.81 8.78
C ALA A 145 3.88 -5.16 9.26
N ARG A 146 4.14 -5.17 10.58
CA ARG A 146 5.40 -4.70 11.17
C ARG A 146 6.63 -5.37 10.56
N THR A 147 6.61 -6.69 10.46
CA THR A 147 7.72 -7.46 9.90
C THR A 147 7.93 -7.12 8.43
N MET A 148 6.86 -7.09 7.64
CA MET A 148 6.93 -6.74 6.22
C MET A 148 7.46 -5.33 6.00
N LEU A 149 6.99 -4.34 6.77
CA LEU A 149 7.50 -2.96 6.73
C LEU A 149 8.98 -2.88 7.08
N ARG A 150 9.40 -3.55 8.15
CA ARG A 150 10.81 -3.61 8.56
C ARG A 150 11.68 -4.22 7.47
N ILE A 151 11.23 -5.32 6.88
CA ILE A 151 11.90 -5.97 5.75
C ILE A 151 12.06 -4.97 4.59
N MET A 152 10.99 -4.28 4.18
CA MET A 152 11.05 -3.28 3.11
C MET A 152 12.04 -2.15 3.43
N SER A 153 12.11 -1.69 4.68
CA SER A 153 13.06 -0.65 5.09
C SER A 153 14.52 -1.07 5.02
N LEU A 154 14.83 -2.37 5.16
CA LEU A 154 16.21 -2.87 5.05
C LEU A 154 16.74 -2.76 3.61
N PHE A 155 15.86 -2.93 2.63
CA PHE A 155 16.21 -2.84 1.19
C PHE A 155 16.01 -1.43 0.61
N GLY A 156 15.40 -0.52 1.37
CA GLY A 156 15.23 0.89 0.99
C GLY A 156 16.37 1.81 1.41
N SER A 157 17.35 1.33 2.19
CA SER A 157 18.44 2.13 2.76
C SER A 157 19.72 2.17 1.91
N GLU A 158 19.71 1.63 0.68
CA GLU A 158 20.78 1.87 -0.29
C GLU A 158 20.48 3.11 -1.14
N ARG A 159 20.66 4.29 -0.55
CA ARG A 159 21.11 5.54 -1.22
C ARG A 159 21.24 6.70 -0.23
#